data_AF-A0AAE6G2M6-F1
#
_entry.id   AF-A0AAE6G2M6-F1
#
_cell.length_a   1.000
_cell.length_b   1.000
_cell.length_c   1.000
_cell.angle_alpha   90.00
_cell.angle_beta   90.00
_cell.angle_gamma   90.00
#
_symmetry.space_group_name_H-M   'P 1'
#
loop_
_entity.id
_entity.type
_entity.pdbx_description
1 polymer ?
#
loop_
_entity_poly.entity_id
_entity_poly.type
_entity_poly.pdbx_seq_one_letter_code
_entity_poly.pdbx_strand_id
1 'polypeptide(L)'
;MSEQKPRLKRPVENVRAELLADPDTQRIAKSLDMELEAYVELVLDYAQNPDKEPTLIVAPDEELRAAGYNPPSTQDVANFFIAAANGELGIGPPKSYYSGFEGKQDDASKPSLRGDEGQEPVKVDEETSQKLRQHVPKGGPDRV
;
A
#
# COMPACT_ATOMS: atom_id res chain seq x y z
N MET A 1 3.00 22.04 18.49
CA MET A 1 2.97 23.43 17.99
C MET A 1 1.92 23.48 16.91
N SER A 2 0.75 24.05 17.18
CA SER A 2 -0.31 24.18 16.17
C SER A 2 0.09 25.31 15.23
N GLU A 3 0.57 24.98 14.03
CA GLU A 3 0.78 26.00 13.01
C GLU A 3 -0.58 26.63 12.67
N GLN A 4 -0.76 27.90 13.00
CA GLN A 4 -1.97 28.63 12.61
C GLN A 4 -2.03 28.69 11.08
N LYS A 5 -3.01 27.98 10.52
CA LYS A 5 -3.26 27.98 9.09
C LYS A 5 -3.58 29.40 8.61
N PRO A 6 -3.01 29.83 7.48
CA PRO A 6 -3.14 31.20 6.98
C PRO A 6 -4.60 31.52 6.65
N ARG A 7 -5.14 32.57 7.28
CA ARG A 7 -6.48 33.10 6.99
C ARG A 7 -6.47 33.97 5.74
N LEU A 8 -7.58 33.97 5.00
CA LEU A 8 -7.78 34.89 3.88
C LEU A 8 -7.67 36.35 4.38
N LYS A 9 -6.67 37.09 3.89
CA LYS A 9 -6.45 38.52 4.24
C LYS A 9 -7.07 39.50 3.24
N ARG A 10 -7.41 39.00 2.04
CA ARG A 10 -7.95 39.77 0.92
C ARG A 10 -9.49 39.71 0.94
N PRO A 11 -10.21 40.73 0.42
CA PRO A 11 -11.67 40.68 0.30
C PRO A 11 -12.12 39.47 -0.52
N VAL A 12 -13.20 38.81 -0.08
CA VAL A 12 -13.69 37.55 -0.66
C VAL A 12 -14.14 37.76 -2.11
N GLU A 13 -14.75 38.90 -2.41
CA GLU A 13 -15.29 39.24 -3.74
C GLU A 13 -14.17 39.34 -4.78
N ASN A 14 -13.02 39.91 -4.40
CA ASN A 14 -11.86 40.03 -5.28
C ASN A 14 -11.23 38.67 -5.55
N VAL A 15 -11.12 37.82 -4.52
CA VAL A 15 -10.57 36.47 -4.66
C VAL A 15 -11.51 35.57 -5.48
N ARG A 16 -12.83 35.73 -5.32
CA ARG A 16 -13.83 35.03 -6.14
C ARG A 16 -13.65 35.35 -7.62
N ALA A 17 -13.55 36.63 -7.97
CA ALA A 17 -13.38 37.05 -9.37
C ALA A 17 -12.05 36.54 -9.97
N GLU A 18 -10.97 36.52 -9.17
CA GLU A 18 -9.68 35.98 -9.55
C GLU A 18 -9.76 34.47 -9.84
N LEU A 19 -10.38 33.70 -8.94
CA LEU A 19 -10.54 32.25 -9.10
C LEU A 19 -11.46 31.87 -10.29
N LEU A 20 -12.50 32.65 -10.56
CA LEU A 20 -13.37 32.42 -11.72
C LEU A 20 -12.64 32.65 -13.05
N ALA A 21 -11.72 33.61 -13.08
CA ALA A 21 -10.91 33.93 -14.27
C ALA A 21 -9.68 33.02 -14.42
N ASP A 22 -9.31 32.27 -13.39
CA ASP A 22 -8.10 31.46 -13.36
C ASP A 22 -8.26 30.15 -14.16
N PRO A 23 -7.45 29.92 -15.22
CA PRO A 23 -7.54 28.72 -16.04
C PRO A 23 -7.21 27.42 -15.28
N ASP A 24 -6.38 27.49 -14.24
CA ASP A 24 -6.06 26.30 -13.43
C ASP A 24 -7.25 25.89 -12.56
N THR A 25 -7.94 26.86 -11.94
CA THR A 25 -9.18 26.62 -11.20
C THR A 25 -10.24 25.97 -12.10
N GLN A 26 -10.39 26.45 -13.35
CA GLN A 26 -11.30 25.85 -14.33
C GLN A 26 -10.93 24.40 -14.69
N ARG A 27 -9.64 24.14 -14.88
CA ARG A 27 -9.15 22.79 -15.17
C ARG A 27 -9.40 21.83 -14.02
N ILE A 28 -9.22 22.28 -12.78
CA ILE A 28 -9.43 21.46 -11.59
C ILE A 28 -10.93 21.17 -11.40
N ALA A 29 -11.80 22.18 -11.50
CA ALA A 29 -13.24 21.98 -11.39
C ALA A 29 -13.73 20.93 -12.38
N LYS A 30 -13.29 21.01 -13.64
CA LYS A 30 -13.59 20.00 -14.68
C LYS A 30 -13.05 18.61 -14.34
N SER A 31 -11.85 18.51 -13.75
CA SER A 31 -11.28 17.21 -13.36
C SER A 31 -12.03 16.53 -12.22
N LEU A 32 -12.70 17.32 -11.38
CA LEU A 32 -13.52 16.86 -10.26
C LEU A 32 -15.00 16.68 -10.64
N ASP A 33 -15.35 16.91 -11.91
CA ASP A 33 -16.73 16.91 -12.41
C ASP A 33 -17.64 17.85 -11.58
N MET A 34 -17.12 19.03 -11.24
CA MET A 34 -17.81 20.06 -10.47
C MET A 34 -18.02 21.31 -11.31
N GLU A 35 -19.14 22.00 -11.08
CA GLU A 35 -19.36 23.35 -11.60
C GLU A 35 -18.29 24.31 -11.05
N LEU A 36 -17.78 25.20 -11.91
CA LEU A 36 -16.68 26.11 -11.56
C LEU A 36 -17.05 26.98 -10.35
N GLU A 37 -18.24 27.55 -10.35
CA GLU A 37 -18.76 28.38 -9.28
C GLU A 37 -18.83 27.61 -7.96
N ALA A 38 -19.27 26.34 -8.00
CA ALA A 38 -19.36 25.50 -6.81
C ALA A 38 -17.97 25.17 -6.24
N TYR A 39 -16.99 24.92 -7.11
CA TYR A 39 -15.60 24.70 -6.69
C TYR A 39 -14.98 25.96 -6.08
N VAL A 40 -15.22 27.14 -6.67
CA VAL A 40 -14.72 28.41 -6.13
C VAL A 40 -15.30 28.70 -4.74
N GLU A 41 -16.61 28.49 -4.54
CA GLU A 41 -17.23 28.65 -3.22
C GLU A 41 -16.64 27.67 -2.20
N LEU A 42 -16.38 26.42 -2.60
CA LEU A 42 -15.74 25.43 -1.73
C LEU A 42 -14.36 25.89 -1.27
N VAL A 43 -13.52 26.38 -2.19
CA VAL A 43 -12.18 26.89 -1.87
C VAL A 43 -12.26 28.10 -0.95
N LEU A 44 -13.17 29.03 -1.22
CA LEU A 44 -13.36 30.23 -0.40
C LEU A 44 -13.84 29.90 1.01
N ASP A 45 -14.71 28.90 1.16
CA ASP A 45 -15.20 28.45 2.46
C ASP A 45 -14.07 27.88 3.33
N TYR A 46 -13.21 27.01 2.79
CA TYR A 46 -12.04 26.51 3.53
C TYR A 46 -10.98 27.58 3.79
N ALA A 47 -10.82 28.54 2.89
CA ALA A 47 -9.87 29.63 3.08
C ALA A 47 -10.31 30.65 4.14
N GLN A 48 -11.63 30.84 4.30
CA GLN A 48 -12.22 31.65 5.37
C GLN A 48 -12.26 30.90 6.70
N ASN A 49 -12.47 29.59 6.65
CA ASN A 49 -12.56 28.71 7.82
C ASN A 49 -11.40 27.71 7.84
N PRO A 50 -10.16 28.15 8.14
CA PRO A 50 -8.99 27.27 8.05
C PRO A 50 -9.00 26.10 9.05
N ASP A 51 -9.74 26.25 10.15
CA ASP A 51 -9.91 25.22 11.17
C ASP A 51 -11.01 24.21 10.79
N LYS A 52 -11.76 24.45 9.69
CA LYS A 52 -12.77 23.52 9.19
C LYS A 52 -12.10 22.25 8.69
N GLU A 53 -12.54 21.12 9.22
CA GLU A 53 -12.13 19.81 8.73
C GLU A 53 -12.97 19.41 7.52
N PRO A 54 -12.39 18.69 6.55
CA PRO A 54 -13.15 18.14 5.43
C PRO A 54 -14.19 17.16 5.95
N THR A 55 -15.44 17.34 5.53
CA THR A 55 -16.54 16.46 5.96
C THR A 55 -16.52 15.19 5.11
N LEU A 56 -16.38 14.04 5.76
CA LEU A 56 -16.57 12.74 5.12
C LEU A 56 -18.05 12.39 5.16
N ILE A 57 -18.66 12.27 3.97
CA ILE A 57 -20.05 11.85 3.83
C ILE A 57 -20.07 10.34 3.64
N VAL A 58 -20.70 9.62 4.55
CA VAL A 58 -20.99 8.19 4.42
C VAL A 58 -22.42 8.07 3.94
N ALA A 59 -22.61 7.60 2.71
CA ALA A 59 -23.92 7.39 2.11
C ALA A 59 -24.15 5.89 1.86
N PRO A 60 -25.39 5.38 1.99
CA PRO A 60 -25.76 4.04 1.57
C PRO A 60 -25.54 3.83 0.06
N ASP A 61 -25.22 2.59 -0.33
CA ASP A 61 -25.00 2.23 -1.74
C ASP A 61 -26.19 2.57 -2.65
N GLU A 62 -27.41 2.55 -2.12
CA GLU A 62 -28.63 2.89 -2.86
C GLU A 62 -28.68 4.38 -3.22
N GLU A 63 -28.31 5.26 -2.28
CA GLU A 63 -28.24 6.70 -2.49
C GLU A 63 -27.12 7.07 -3.47
N LEU A 64 -25.97 6.41 -3.33
CA LEU A 64 -24.84 6.57 -4.26
C LEU A 64 -25.23 6.17 -5.68
N ARG A 65 -25.96 5.06 -5.84
CA ARG A 65 -26.45 4.61 -7.14
C ARG A 65 -27.49 5.56 -7.74
N ALA A 66 -28.38 6.10 -6.91
CA ALA A 66 -29.35 7.11 -7.33
C ALA A 66 -28.67 8.41 -7.80
N ALA A 67 -27.53 8.77 -7.20
CA ALA A 67 -26.70 9.89 -7.61
C ALA A 67 -25.78 9.59 -8.82
N GLY A 68 -25.87 8.40 -9.42
CA GLY A 68 -25.11 8.01 -10.61
C GLY A 68 -23.74 7.40 -10.33
N TYR A 69 -23.38 7.16 -9.08
CA TYR A 69 -22.16 6.44 -8.72
C TYR A 69 -22.37 4.92 -8.78
N ASN A 70 -21.31 4.16 -9.07
CA ASN A 70 -21.36 2.70 -9.05
C ASN A 70 -20.52 2.17 -7.87
N PRO A 71 -21.11 2.03 -6.66
CA PRO A 71 -20.37 1.51 -5.51
C PRO A 71 -19.90 0.07 -5.79
N PRO A 72 -18.67 -0.29 -5.35
CA PRO A 72 -18.13 -1.63 -5.57
C PRO A 72 -18.96 -2.67 -4.83
N SER A 73 -19.08 -3.87 -5.40
CA SER A 73 -19.80 -4.95 -4.72
C SER A 73 -19.00 -5.47 -3.52
N THR A 74 -19.68 -6.16 -2.61
CA THR A 74 -19.00 -6.82 -1.47
C THR A 74 -17.93 -7.81 -1.91
N GLN A 75 -18.10 -8.47 -3.06
CA GLN A 75 -17.10 -9.38 -3.63
C GLN A 75 -15.89 -8.62 -4.16
N ASP A 76 -16.10 -7.48 -4.84
CA ASP A 76 -15.00 -6.65 -5.34
C ASP A 76 -14.14 -6.12 -4.19
N VAL A 77 -14.80 -5.68 -3.12
CA VAL A 77 -14.13 -5.22 -1.90
C VAL A 77 -13.36 -6.35 -1.22
N ALA A 78 -13.95 -7.56 -1.13
CA ALA A 78 -13.25 -8.73 -0.57
C ALA A 78 -12.00 -9.09 -1.39
N ASN A 79 -12.11 -9.11 -2.72
CA ASN A 79 -10.99 -9.38 -3.61
C ASN A 79 -9.90 -8.31 -3.49
N PHE A 80 -10.27 -7.05 -3.33
CA PHE A 80 -9.33 -5.97 -3.07
C PHE A 80 -8.54 -6.19 -1.77
N PHE A 81 -9.20 -6.58 -0.68
CA PHE A 81 -8.50 -6.89 0.57
C PHE A 81 -7.60 -8.13 0.49
N ILE A 82 -8.00 -9.15 -0.28
CA ILE A 82 -7.16 -10.33 -0.55
C ILE A 82 -5.92 -9.91 -1.34
N ALA A 83 -6.09 -9.13 -2.41
CA ALA A 83 -4.98 -8.59 -3.20
C ALA A 83 -4.06 -7.70 -2.35
N ALA A 84 -4.62 -6.92 -1.41
CA ALA A 84 -3.85 -6.13 -0.44
C ALA A 84 -2.98 -7.01 0.45
N ALA A 85 -3.56 -8.06 1.03
CA ALA A 85 -2.86 -9.01 1.90
C ALA A 85 -1.73 -9.74 1.15
N ASN A 86 -1.93 -10.00 -0.14
CA ASN A 86 -0.94 -10.64 -1.01
C ASN A 86 0.13 -9.67 -1.54
N GLY A 87 0.02 -8.36 -1.26
CA GLY A 87 0.94 -7.35 -1.79
C GLY A 87 0.77 -7.03 -3.27
N GLU A 88 -0.35 -7.42 -3.88
CA GLU A 88 -0.62 -7.31 -5.31
C GLU A 88 -1.17 -5.93 -5.71
N LEU A 89 -1.50 -5.07 -4.74
CA LEU A 89 -2.02 -3.72 -5.02
C LEU A 89 -0.97 -2.78 -5.62
N GLY A 90 0.30 -3.17 -5.72
CA GLY A 90 1.38 -2.29 -6.18
C GLY A 90 1.66 -1.12 -5.23
N ILE A 91 0.87 -0.99 -4.16
CA ILE A 91 1.13 -0.18 -2.98
C ILE A 91 2.09 -1.00 -2.13
N GLY A 92 3.32 -1.18 -2.62
CA GLY A 92 4.36 -1.84 -1.86
C GLY A 92 4.52 -1.17 -0.50
N PRO A 93 4.95 -1.90 0.54
CA PRO A 93 5.27 -1.28 1.81
C PRO A 93 6.24 -0.12 1.56
N PRO A 94 6.14 1.02 2.27
CA PRO A 94 7.04 2.14 2.02
C PRO A 94 8.49 1.67 2.15
N LYS A 95 9.44 2.27 1.41
CA LYS A 95 10.85 1.86 1.43
C LYS A 95 11.44 1.70 2.84
N SER A 96 10.88 2.40 3.83
CA SER A 96 11.22 2.32 5.26
C SER A 96 10.89 0.99 5.96
N TYR A 97 10.04 0.15 5.36
CA TYR A 97 9.67 -1.16 5.88
C TYR A 97 10.56 -2.28 5.32
N TYR A 98 11.36 -1.99 4.29
CA TYR A 98 12.33 -2.94 3.79
C TYR A 98 13.56 -2.89 4.68
N SER A 99 13.80 -3.96 5.44
CA SER A 99 14.94 -4.04 6.36
C SER A 99 16.25 -4.40 5.64
N GLY A 100 16.22 -4.60 4.32
CA GLY A 100 17.36 -5.06 3.53
C GLY A 100 17.66 -6.55 3.73
N PHE A 101 16.76 -7.28 4.38
CA PHE A 101 16.85 -8.73 4.61
C PHE A 101 15.77 -9.51 3.85
N GLU A 102 14.96 -8.86 3.01
CA GLU A 102 14.09 -9.59 2.08
C GLU A 102 14.98 -10.26 1.02
N GLY A 103 15.49 -11.44 1.37
CA GLY A 103 16.16 -12.32 0.44
C GLY A 103 15.25 -12.58 -0.75
N LYS A 104 15.81 -12.56 -1.95
CA LYS A 104 15.15 -13.15 -3.12
C LYS A 104 14.68 -14.53 -2.70
N GLN A 105 13.39 -14.77 -2.87
CA GLN A 105 12.81 -16.09 -2.72
C GLN A 105 13.31 -16.93 -3.89
N ASP A 106 14.58 -17.33 -3.80
CA ASP A 106 15.13 -18.38 -4.62
C ASP A 106 14.58 -19.68 -4.03
N ASP A 107 13.76 -20.35 -4.84
CA ASP A 107 13.28 -21.69 -4.59
C ASP A 107 14.43 -22.60 -4.12
N ALA A 108 14.13 -23.40 -3.10
CA ALA A 108 14.91 -24.54 -2.61
C ALA A 108 16.19 -24.23 -1.81
N SER A 109 16.02 -23.92 -0.52
CA SER A 109 16.61 -24.78 0.51
C SER A 109 16.00 -24.49 1.88
N LYS A 110 15.59 -25.54 2.59
CA LYS A 110 15.20 -25.44 4.01
C LYS A 110 16.44 -24.95 4.77
N PRO A 111 16.34 -23.96 5.67
CA PRO A 111 17.52 -23.46 6.38
C PRO A 111 18.11 -24.61 7.19
N SER A 112 19.33 -25.02 6.83
CA SER A 112 19.98 -26.15 7.45
C SER A 112 20.69 -25.66 8.70
N LEU A 113 20.28 -26.16 9.88
CA LEU A 113 20.88 -25.78 11.17
C LEU A 113 22.37 -26.20 11.33
N ARG A 114 22.95 -26.83 10.30
CA ARG A 114 24.34 -27.34 10.27
C ARG A 114 25.32 -26.43 9.54
N GLY A 115 24.85 -25.45 8.77
CA GLY A 115 25.73 -24.45 8.13
C GLY A 115 26.73 -25.02 7.12
N ASP A 116 26.36 -26.06 6.35
CA ASP A 116 27.21 -26.58 5.26
C ASP A 116 26.93 -25.93 3.89
N GLU A 117 26.10 -24.88 3.89
CA GLU A 117 25.61 -24.20 2.69
C GLU A 117 26.80 -23.66 1.87
N GLY A 118 27.14 -24.37 0.79
CA GLY A 118 28.21 -23.99 -0.15
C GLY A 118 29.44 -24.90 -0.17
N GLN A 119 29.48 -26.03 0.56
CA GLN A 119 30.59 -26.98 0.45
C GLN A 119 30.36 -27.97 -0.70
N GLU A 120 31.29 -28.04 -1.65
CA GLU A 120 31.30 -29.11 -2.64
C GLU A 120 31.53 -30.46 -1.94
N PRO A 121 30.75 -31.50 -2.27
CA PRO A 121 30.91 -32.81 -1.66
C PRO A 121 32.30 -33.36 -1.99
N VAL A 122 33.10 -33.63 -0.96
CA VAL A 122 34.42 -34.24 -1.10
C VAL A 122 34.24 -35.61 -1.79
N LYS A 123 34.88 -35.80 -2.95
CA LYS A 123 34.91 -37.09 -3.64
C LYS A 123 35.73 -38.06 -2.83
N VAL A 124 35.06 -38.95 -2.11
CA VAL A 124 35.69 -40.01 -1.32
C VAL A 124 35.75 -41.28 -2.16
N ASP A 125 36.91 -41.91 -2.21
CA ASP A 125 37.09 -43.22 -2.84
C ASP A 125 36.20 -44.29 -2.17
N GLU A 126 35.69 -45.23 -2.97
CA GLU A 126 34.57 -46.08 -2.59
C GLU A 126 34.91 -47.00 -1.40
N GLU A 127 36.16 -47.47 -1.30
CA GLU A 127 36.64 -48.24 -0.14
C GLU A 127 36.66 -47.43 1.15
N THR A 128 37.01 -46.15 1.07
CA THR A 128 37.08 -45.27 2.24
C THR A 128 35.68 -44.92 2.74
N SER A 129 34.73 -44.75 1.82
CA SER A 129 33.31 -44.57 2.16
C SER A 129 32.73 -45.78 2.91
N GLN A 130 33.13 -46.99 2.53
CA GLN A 130 32.66 -48.23 3.15
C GLN A 130 33.23 -48.43 4.55
N LYS A 131 34.52 -48.12 4.77
CA LYS A 131 35.14 -48.15 6.10
C LYS A 131 34.47 -47.17 7.06
N LEU A 132 34.17 -45.95 6.61
CA LEU A 132 33.51 -44.94 7.44
C LEU A 132 32.07 -45.36 7.81
N ARG A 133 31.34 -46.00 6.89
CA ARG A 133 29.98 -46.53 7.16
C ARG A 133 29.94 -47.63 8.21
N GLN A 134 31.04 -48.34 8.46
CA GLN A 134 31.11 -49.36 9.52
C GLN A 134 31.20 -48.75 10.92
N HIS A 135 31.68 -47.51 11.03
CA HIS A 135 31.79 -46.79 12.30
C HIS A 135 30.60 -45.87 12.59
N VAL A 136 29.66 -45.72 11.65
CA VAL A 136 28.39 -45.04 11.91
C VAL A 136 27.49 -46.00 12.68
N PRO A 137 27.05 -45.67 13.91
CA PRO A 137 26.10 -46.50 14.64
C PRO A 137 24.82 -46.63 13.82
N LYS A 138 24.50 -47.85 13.37
CA LYS A 138 23.19 -48.15 12.75
C LYS A 138 22.12 -48.17 13.84
N GLY A 139 21.71 -46.98 14.29
CA GLY A 139 20.48 -46.80 15.06
C GLY A 139 19.29 -46.93 14.11
N GLY A 140 18.64 -48.10 14.17
CA GLY A 140 17.61 -48.55 13.25
C GLY A 140 16.19 -47.98 13.48
N PRO A 141 15.19 -48.57 12.79
CA PRO A 141 13.78 -48.18 12.85
C PRO A 141 13.20 -48.54 14.22
N ASP A 142 12.15 -47.82 14.63
CA ASP A 142 11.43 -47.92 15.91
C ASP A 142 12.00 -47.11 17.08
N ARG A 143 11.51 -45.87 17.20
CA ARG A 143 11.27 -45.23 18.50
C ARG A 143 9.89 -44.55 18.44
N VAL A 144 8.98 -45.15 19.22
CA VAL A 144 7.69 -44.69 19.79
C VAL A 144 7.22 -43.30 19.40
#